data_AF-A0A338P711-F1
#
_entry.id   AF-A0A338P711-F1
#
_cell.length_a   1.000
_cell.length_b   1.000
_cell.length_c   1.000
_cell.angle_alpha   90.00
_cell.angle_beta   90.00
_cell.angle_gamma   90.00
#
_symmetry.space_group_name_H-M   'P 1'
#
loop_
_entity.id
_entity.type
_entity.pdbx_description
1 polymer ?
#
loop_
_entity_poly.entity_id
_entity_poly.type
_entity_poly.pdbx_seq_one_letter_code
_entity_poly.pdbx_strand_id
1 'polypeptide(L)'
;MDLLRDMKIYWPDVIHRSSNRSQFWKHEWVKHGTCAAQVDALNSEKKYFGKSLDLYKQIDLNSVLQKFGIKPSINYYQLADFKDALTRIYGVVPKIQCLMPEQGESVQTVGQIELCFTKEDLHLRNCTEPGEQLSSRQEAWLAMEASTHGMMVCEDGPIFYPP
;
A
#
# COMPACT_ATOMS: atom_id res chain seq x y z
N MET A 1 22.02 9.43 8.74
CA MET A 1 20.75 8.78 9.10
C MET A 1 20.95 7.27 9.06
N ASP A 2 20.62 6.58 10.13
CA ASP A 2 20.66 5.12 10.18
C ASP A 2 19.31 4.57 9.70
N LEU A 3 19.24 4.18 8.43
CA LEU A 3 18.02 3.65 7.82
C LEU A 3 17.55 2.36 8.52
N LEU A 4 18.44 1.57 9.10
CA LEU A 4 18.07 0.29 9.69
C LEU A 4 17.12 0.46 10.89
N ARG A 5 17.30 1.52 11.68
CA ARG A 5 16.37 1.83 12.79
C ARG A 5 14.98 2.15 12.26
N ASP A 6 14.89 3.03 11.26
CA ASP A 6 13.62 3.46 10.69
C ASP A 6 12.93 2.32 9.94
N MET A 7 13.67 1.51 9.18
CA MET A 7 13.13 0.32 8.50
C MET A 7 12.54 -0.69 9.50
N LYS A 8 13.17 -0.88 10.67
CA LYS A 8 12.63 -1.75 11.72
C LYS A 8 11.30 -1.27 12.32
N ILE A 9 11.02 0.03 12.25
CA ILE A 9 9.83 0.66 12.81
C ILE A 9 8.73 0.76 11.75
N TYR A 10 9.07 1.29 10.58
CA TYR A 10 8.10 1.69 9.55
C TYR A 10 7.97 0.71 8.39
N TRP A 11 8.92 -0.21 8.22
CA TRP A 11 8.86 -1.24 7.18
C TRP A 11 9.14 -2.65 7.74
N PRO A 12 8.40 -3.11 8.78
CA PRO A 12 8.55 -4.45 9.32
C PRO A 12 8.06 -5.52 8.33
N ASP A 13 8.59 -6.74 8.45
CA ASP A 13 7.99 -7.92 7.82
C ASP A 13 6.79 -8.36 8.66
N VAL A 14 5.58 -8.09 8.16
CA VAL A 14 4.30 -8.47 8.76
C VAL A 14 3.59 -9.57 7.97
N ILE A 15 4.21 -10.02 6.88
CA ILE A 15 3.66 -11.04 5.97
C ILE A 15 4.19 -12.42 6.39
N HIS A 16 5.47 -12.50 6.72
CA HIS A 16 6.10 -13.76 7.11
C HIS A 16 6.31 -13.84 8.62
N ARG A 17 6.20 -15.06 9.16
CA ARG A 17 6.50 -15.36 10.58
C ARG A 17 8.01 -15.39 10.88
N SER A 18 8.86 -15.01 9.93
CA SER A 18 10.32 -15.07 10.06
C SER A 18 10.83 -13.95 10.97
N SER A 19 11.75 -14.27 11.87
CA SER A 19 12.46 -13.26 12.66
C SER A 19 13.49 -12.49 11.83
N ASN A 20 13.84 -12.97 10.64
CA ASN A 20 14.86 -12.37 9.78
C ASN A 20 14.29 -11.33 8.81
N ARG A 21 14.06 -10.11 9.32
CA ARG A 21 13.55 -8.94 8.57
C ARG A 21 14.40 -8.56 7.35
N SER A 22 15.68 -8.91 7.34
CA SER A 22 16.58 -8.57 6.22
C SER A 22 16.24 -9.32 4.94
N GLN A 23 15.63 -10.51 5.04
CA GLN A 23 15.19 -11.27 3.87
C GLN A 23 14.06 -10.56 3.14
N PHE A 24 13.11 -9.99 3.88
CA PHE A 24 12.02 -9.19 3.33
C PHE A 24 12.55 -7.95 2.60
N TRP A 25 13.42 -7.15 3.23
CA TRP A 25 14.00 -5.99 2.54
C TRP A 25 14.83 -6.37 1.32
N LYS A 26 15.56 -7.49 1.38
CA LYS A 26 16.26 -8.02 0.21
C LYS A 26 15.29 -8.39 -0.91
N HIS A 27 14.15 -9.01 -0.59
CA HIS A 27 13.10 -9.32 -1.56
C HIS A 27 12.57 -8.04 -2.22
N GLU A 28 12.19 -7.05 -1.42
CA GLU A 28 11.68 -5.76 -1.91
C GLU A 28 12.68 -5.04 -2.81
N TRP A 29 13.96 -5.02 -2.45
CA TRP A 29 14.99 -4.44 -3.30
C TRP A 29 15.14 -5.19 -4.62
N VAL A 30 15.31 -6.52 -4.57
CA VAL A 30 15.56 -7.32 -5.78
C VAL A 30 14.38 -7.27 -6.73
N LYS A 31 13.15 -7.36 -6.22
CA LYS A 31 11.92 -7.42 -7.02
C LYS A 31 11.46 -6.04 -7.50
N HIS A 32 11.53 -5.02 -6.65
CA HIS A 32 10.95 -3.70 -6.95
C HIS A 32 12.00 -2.59 -7.06
N GLY A 33 12.94 -2.55 -6.12
CA GLY A 33 13.98 -1.51 -6.07
C GLY A 33 14.91 -1.48 -7.28
N THR A 34 15.29 -2.64 -7.83
CA THR A 34 16.12 -2.73 -9.04
C THR A 34 15.46 -2.10 -10.27
N CYS A 35 14.14 -2.23 -10.42
CA CYS A 35 13.37 -1.56 -11.47
C CYS A 35 13.27 -0.04 -11.21
N ALA A 36 13.00 0.35 -9.96
CA ALA A 36 12.93 1.75 -9.54
C ALA A 36 14.26 2.49 -9.71
N ALA A 37 15.39 1.77 -9.68
CA ALA A 37 16.73 2.34 -9.81
C ALA A 37 17.02 3.04 -11.15
N GLN A 38 16.11 2.95 -12.13
CA GLN A 38 16.13 3.77 -13.34
C GLN A 38 15.83 5.26 -13.07
N VAL A 39 15.28 5.58 -11.91
CA VAL A 39 15.01 6.96 -11.45
C VAL A 39 16.16 7.43 -10.59
N ASP A 40 16.75 8.59 -10.89
CA ASP A 40 17.95 9.09 -10.20
C ASP A 40 17.77 9.29 -8.69
N ALA A 41 16.54 9.62 -8.27
CA ALA A 41 16.16 9.74 -6.86
C ALA A 41 16.16 8.38 -6.11
N LEU A 42 16.13 7.25 -6.83
CA LEU A 42 15.99 5.89 -6.31
C LEU A 42 17.13 4.95 -6.77
N ASN A 43 18.14 5.46 -7.48
CA ASN A 43 19.17 4.69 -8.19
C ASN A 43 20.22 3.94 -7.33
N SER A 44 19.92 3.68 -6.06
CA SER A 44 20.71 2.81 -5.19
C SER A 44 19.84 2.30 -4.04
N GLU A 45 20.23 1.19 -3.39
CA GLU A 45 19.52 0.63 -2.22
C GLU A 45 19.23 1.71 -1.16
N LYS A 46 20.27 2.46 -0.79
CA LYS A 46 20.18 3.51 0.22
C LYS A 46 19.17 4.60 -0.17
N LYS A 47 19.16 5.00 -1.45
CA LYS A 47 18.23 6.02 -1.95
C LYS A 47 16.80 5.49 -2.01
N TYR A 48 16.60 4.27 -2.51
CA TYR A 48 15.30 3.61 -2.57
C TYR A 48 14.66 3.52 -1.18
N PHE A 49 15.32 2.87 -0.23
CA PHE A 49 14.78 2.74 1.13
C PHE A 49 14.65 4.08 1.85
N GLY A 50 15.62 4.98 1.68
CA GLY A 50 15.55 6.32 2.26
C GLY A 50 14.33 7.10 1.77
N LYS A 51 14.13 7.14 0.45
CA LYS A 51 13.01 7.86 -0.16
C LYS A 51 11.66 7.23 0.15
N SER A 52 11.57 5.90 0.20
CA SER A 52 10.35 5.20 0.64
C SER A 52 9.98 5.54 2.08
N LEU A 53 10.95 5.60 3.00
CA LEU A 53 10.71 6.00 4.39
C LEU A 53 10.30 7.47 4.51
N ASP A 54 10.92 8.36 3.71
CA ASP A 54 10.53 9.77 3.67
C ASP A 54 9.09 9.94 3.16
N LEU A 55 8.73 9.24 2.09
CA LEU A 55 7.37 9.22 1.56
C LEU A 55 6.37 8.68 2.60
N TYR A 56 6.70 7.56 3.27
CA TYR A 56 5.85 7.00 4.32
C TYR A 56 5.54 8.03 5.43
N LYS A 57 6.58 8.72 5.92
CA LYS A 57 6.45 9.75 6.96
C LYS A 57 5.71 10.99 6.46
N GLN A 58 5.88 11.36 5.19
CA GLN A 58 5.19 12.52 4.60
C GLN A 58 3.71 12.25 4.37
N ILE A 59 3.36 11.04 3.94
CA ILE A 59 1.97 10.62 3.74
C ILE A 59 1.25 10.55 5.09
N ASP A 60 1.90 10.00 6.12
CA ASP A 60 1.35 9.93 7.49
C ASP A 60 -0.09 9.37 7.54
N LEU A 61 -0.27 8.25 6.83
CA LEU A 61 -1.58 7.62 6.61
C LEU A 61 -2.34 7.37 7.92
N ASN A 62 -1.62 6.98 8.98
CA ASN A 62 -2.21 6.70 10.28
C ASN A 62 -2.85 7.96 10.90
N SER A 63 -2.13 9.08 10.92
CA SER A 63 -2.67 10.34 11.45
C SER A 63 -3.83 10.85 10.60
N VAL A 64 -3.77 10.64 9.28
CA VAL A 64 -4.87 10.99 8.37
C VAL A 64 -6.12 10.18 8.68
N LEU A 65 -6.04 8.86 8.78
CA LEU A 65 -7.20 8.02 9.12
C LEU A 65 -7.78 8.40 10.49
N GLN A 66 -6.92 8.60 11.50
CA GLN A 66 -7.33 9.01 12.84
C GLN A 66 -8.05 10.37 12.85
N LYS A 67 -7.61 11.33 12.05
CA LYS A 67 -8.25 12.66 11.92
C LYS A 67 -9.69 12.57 11.42
N PHE A 68 -10.02 11.54 10.64
CA PHE A 68 -11.38 11.27 10.16
C PHE A 68 -12.15 10.30 11.06
N GLY A 69 -11.60 9.92 12.22
CA GLY A 69 -12.21 8.96 13.13
C GLY A 69 -12.17 7.51 12.63
N ILE A 70 -11.39 7.23 11.58
CA ILE A 70 -11.15 5.89 11.06
C ILE A 70 -10.01 5.29 11.86
N LYS A 71 -10.36 4.34 12.73
CA LYS A 71 -9.42 3.65 13.60
C LYS A 71 -9.78 2.18 13.68
N PRO A 72 -8.83 1.31 14.02
CA PRO A 72 -9.11 -0.09 14.27
C PRO A 72 -10.30 -0.26 15.23
N SER A 73 -11.29 -1.06 14.84
CA SER A 73 -12.60 -1.14 15.51
C SER A 73 -13.28 -2.47 15.26
N ILE A 74 -14.07 -2.92 16.23
CA ILE A 74 -14.97 -4.07 16.07
C ILE A 74 -16.20 -3.75 15.19
N ASN A 75 -16.51 -2.46 15.01
CA ASN A 75 -17.59 -2.00 14.16
C ASN A 75 -17.11 -1.86 12.71
N TYR A 76 -18.01 -2.08 11.76
CA TYR A 76 -17.71 -1.95 10.34
C TYR A 76 -17.80 -0.50 9.88
N TYR A 77 -16.92 -0.15 8.94
CA TYR A 77 -16.98 1.07 8.16
C TYR A 77 -17.62 0.79 6.80
N GLN A 78 -17.88 1.82 6.00
CA GLN A 78 -18.10 1.68 4.57
C GLN A 78 -16.78 1.93 3.83
N LEU A 79 -16.55 1.24 2.70
CA LEU A 79 -15.39 1.52 1.85
C LEU A 79 -15.33 3.00 1.43
N ALA A 80 -16.49 3.64 1.25
CA ALA A 80 -16.61 5.06 0.96
C ALA A 80 -15.97 5.94 2.05
N ASP A 81 -16.04 5.56 3.32
CA ASP A 81 -15.44 6.33 4.42
C ASP A 81 -13.92 6.46 4.22
N PHE A 82 -13.26 5.37 3.84
CA PHE A 82 -11.83 5.37 3.53
C PHE A 82 -11.54 6.15 2.25
N LYS A 83 -12.26 5.86 1.15
CA LYS A 83 -12.05 6.52 -0.15
C LYS A 83 -12.19 8.05 -0.02
N ASP A 84 -13.24 8.52 0.65
CA ASP A 84 -13.54 9.95 0.78
C ASP A 84 -12.53 10.66 1.70
N ALA A 85 -12.18 10.07 2.85
CA ALA A 85 -11.21 10.64 3.76
C ALA A 85 -9.83 10.81 3.10
N LEU A 86 -9.37 9.76 2.41
CA LEU A 86 -8.06 9.76 1.75
C LEU A 86 -8.05 10.68 0.53
N THR A 87 -9.10 10.67 -0.29
CA THR A 87 -9.22 11.57 -1.44
C THR A 87 -9.26 13.03 -1.00
N ARG A 88 -9.96 13.34 0.10
CA ARG A 88 -10.04 14.70 0.64
C ARG A 88 -8.70 15.24 1.13
N ILE A 89 -7.81 14.39 1.64
CA ILE A 89 -6.49 14.82 2.15
C ILE A 89 -5.43 14.81 1.05
N TYR A 90 -5.41 13.77 0.22
CA TYR A 90 -4.35 13.58 -0.76
C TYR A 90 -4.68 14.15 -2.14
N GLY A 91 -5.95 14.49 -2.41
CA GLY A 91 -6.40 14.99 -3.71
C GLY A 91 -6.38 13.95 -4.83
N VAL A 92 -6.13 12.68 -4.50
CA VAL A 92 -6.06 11.54 -5.44
C VAL A 92 -6.83 10.35 -4.86
N VAL A 93 -7.32 9.49 -5.75
CA VAL A 93 -8.07 8.29 -5.37
C VAL A 93 -7.10 7.14 -5.07
N PRO A 94 -7.02 6.65 -3.82
CA PRO A 94 -6.20 5.48 -3.50
C PRO A 94 -6.84 4.20 -4.02
N LYS A 95 -6.01 3.18 -4.25
CA LYS A 95 -6.49 1.80 -4.44
C LYS A 95 -6.48 1.11 -3.08
N ILE A 96 -7.62 0.57 -2.68
CA ILE A 96 -7.79 -0.11 -1.40
C ILE A 96 -8.03 -1.58 -1.69
N GLN A 97 -7.24 -2.43 -1.06
CA GLN A 97 -7.32 -3.88 -1.20
C GLN A 97 -7.72 -4.55 0.10
N CYS A 98 -8.53 -5.58 -0.04
CA CYS A 98 -9.15 -6.32 1.03
C CYS A 98 -8.85 -7.81 0.91
N LEU A 99 -8.83 -8.47 2.06
CA LEU A 99 -9.05 -9.91 2.15
C LEU A 99 -10.56 -10.13 2.03
N MET A 100 -10.96 -10.97 1.08
CA MET A 100 -12.36 -11.32 0.90
C MET A 100 -12.83 -12.22 2.04
N PRO A 101 -14.12 -12.14 2.43
CA PRO A 101 -14.63 -12.94 3.54
C PRO A 101 -14.47 -14.43 3.26
N GLU A 102 -13.91 -15.16 4.22
CA GLU A 102 -13.86 -16.62 4.20
C GLU A 102 -15.18 -17.24 4.71
N GLN A 103 -15.31 -18.57 4.69
CA GLN A 103 -16.52 -19.24 5.17
C GLN A 103 -16.82 -18.88 6.63
N GLY A 104 -17.95 -18.21 6.85
CA GLY A 104 -18.41 -17.77 8.17
C GLY A 104 -18.20 -16.28 8.43
N GLU A 105 -17.48 -15.57 7.56
CA GLU A 105 -17.37 -14.12 7.57
C GLU A 105 -18.43 -13.48 6.67
N SER A 106 -18.86 -12.27 7.00
CA SER A 106 -19.91 -11.54 6.27
C SER A 106 -19.40 -10.29 5.57
N VAL A 107 -18.16 -9.87 5.87
CA VAL A 107 -17.59 -8.62 5.40
C VAL A 107 -16.12 -8.82 5.03
N GLN A 108 -15.66 -8.07 4.05
CA GLN A 108 -14.27 -8.01 3.65
C GLN A 108 -13.42 -7.26 4.69
N THR A 109 -12.14 -7.59 4.79
CA THR A 109 -11.20 -6.97 5.74
C THR A 109 -10.18 -6.11 5.00
N VAL A 110 -10.03 -4.84 5.39
CA VAL A 110 -9.01 -3.95 4.80
C VAL A 110 -7.61 -4.49 5.07
N GLY A 111 -6.79 -4.64 4.03
CA GLY A 111 -5.43 -5.20 4.13
C GLY A 111 -4.35 -4.24 3.65
N GLN A 112 -4.59 -3.54 2.54
CA GLN A 112 -3.58 -2.70 1.90
C GLN A 112 -4.20 -1.44 1.27
N ILE A 113 -3.48 -0.32 1.41
CA ILE A 113 -3.82 0.96 0.77
C ILE A 113 -2.63 1.36 -0.10
N GLU A 114 -2.88 1.54 -1.39
CA GLU A 114 -1.89 1.93 -2.39
C GLU A 114 -2.14 3.38 -2.83
N LEU A 115 -1.08 4.19 -2.78
CA LEU A 115 -1.04 5.54 -3.33
C LEU A 115 0.00 5.56 -4.45
N CYS A 116 -0.35 6.19 -5.58
CA CYS A 116 0.54 6.27 -6.74
C CYS A 116 1.27 7.60 -6.80
N PHE A 117 2.49 7.53 -7.32
CA PHE A 117 3.36 8.68 -7.47
C PHE A 117 3.83 8.80 -8.92
N THR A 118 4.02 10.02 -9.38
CA THR A 118 4.71 10.32 -10.64
C THR A 118 6.14 9.81 -10.58
N LYS A 119 6.68 9.38 -11.74
CA LYS A 119 8.02 8.78 -11.79
C LYS A 119 9.12 9.82 -11.61
N GLU A 120 8.87 11.05 -12.07
CA GLU A 120 9.86 12.11 -12.23
C GLU A 120 10.18 12.79 -10.90
N ASP A 121 9.16 13.14 -10.12
CA ASP A 121 9.25 13.96 -8.92
C ASP A 121 8.58 13.34 -7.68
N LEU A 122 7.98 12.16 -7.83
CA LEU A 122 7.32 11.41 -6.74
C LEU A 122 6.22 12.24 -6.06
N HIS A 123 5.46 13.00 -6.84
CA HIS A 123 4.22 13.65 -6.40
C HIS A 123 3.03 12.71 -6.54
N LEU A 124 2.05 12.87 -5.65
CA LEU A 124 0.83 12.06 -5.68
C LEU A 124 0.08 12.23 -7.01
N ARG A 125 -0.34 11.09 -7.59
CA ARG A 125 -1.21 11.01 -8.77
C ARG A 125 -2.26 9.92 -8.59
N ASN A 126 -3.32 9.97 -9.40
CA ASN A 126 -4.24 8.85 -9.52
C ASN A 126 -3.49 7.62 -10.07
N CYS A 127 -3.85 6.44 -9.58
CA CYS A 127 -3.24 5.17 -10.01
C CYS A 127 -3.68 4.73 -11.42
N THR A 128 -4.83 5.20 -11.89
CA THR A 128 -5.35 4.94 -13.24
C THR A 128 -5.60 6.26 -13.93
N GLU A 129 -5.24 6.37 -15.21
CA GLU A 129 -5.68 7.48 -16.05
C GLU A 129 -7.04 7.16 -16.68
N PRO A 130 -7.93 8.17 -16.86
CA PRO A 130 -9.19 7.96 -17.59
C PRO A 130 -8.90 7.46 -19.02
N GLY A 131 -9.22 6.18 -19.28
CA GLY A 131 -9.04 5.55 -20.60
C GLY A 131 -7.81 4.65 -20.75
N GLU A 132 -7.01 4.47 -19.69
CA GLU A 132 -5.88 3.53 -19.71
C GLU A 132 -6.41 2.09 -19.55
N GLN A 133 -6.39 1.32 -20.65
CA GLN A 133 -6.65 -0.11 -20.59
C GLN A 133 -5.40 -0.83 -20.14
N LEU A 134 -5.51 -1.63 -19.08
CA LEU A 134 -4.45 -2.55 -18.68
C LEU A 134 -4.18 -3.50 -19.85
N SER A 135 -2.91 -3.62 -20.26
CA SER A 135 -2.56 -4.67 -21.20
C SER A 135 -2.84 -6.04 -20.56
N SER A 136 -3.14 -7.04 -21.38
CA SER A 136 -3.37 -8.41 -20.92
C SER A 136 -2.23 -8.99 -20.06
N ARG A 137 -1.00 -8.49 -20.23
CA ARG A 137 0.15 -8.83 -19.37
C ARG A 137 0.08 -8.16 -18.00
N GLN A 138 -0.36 -6.91 -17.92
CA GLN A 138 -0.55 -6.22 -16.64
C GLN A 138 -1.73 -6.81 -15.87
N GLU A 139 -2.81 -7.19 -16.57
CA GLU A 139 -3.94 -7.90 -15.96
C GLU A 139 -3.49 -9.25 -15.38
N ALA A 140 -2.76 -10.05 -16.15
CA ALA A 140 -2.23 -11.33 -15.68
C ALA A 140 -1.24 -11.17 -14.50
N TRP A 141 -0.40 -10.13 -14.51
CA TRP A 141 0.52 -9.86 -13.42
C TRP A 141 -0.20 -9.44 -12.14
N LEU A 142 -1.18 -8.54 -12.23
CA LEU A 142 -2.01 -8.12 -11.09
C LEU A 142 -2.82 -9.31 -10.52
N ALA A 143 -3.35 -10.18 -11.38
CA ALA A 143 -4.02 -11.40 -10.94
C ALA A 143 -3.06 -12.36 -10.20
N MET A 144 -1.81 -12.47 -10.68
CA MET A 144 -0.79 -13.30 -10.04
C MET A 144 -0.32 -12.71 -8.70
N GLU A 145 -0.18 -11.39 -8.58
CA GLU A 145 0.14 -10.75 -7.30
C GLU A 145 -1.02 -10.84 -6.30
N ALA A 146 -2.27 -10.66 -6.75
CA ALA A 146 -3.46 -10.89 -5.92
C ALA A 146 -3.52 -12.34 -5.41
N SER A 147 -3.13 -13.32 -6.25
CA SER A 147 -3.10 -14.73 -5.85
C SER A 147 -2.00 -15.09 -4.85
N THR A 148 -0.91 -14.33 -4.80
CA THR A 148 0.21 -14.60 -3.87
C THR A 148 -0.02 -14.03 -2.47
N HIS A 149 -0.79 -12.94 -2.35
CA HIS A 149 -1.07 -12.29 -1.05
C HIS A 149 -2.54 -12.42 -0.61
N GLY A 150 -3.41 -12.99 -1.45
CA GLY A 150 -4.84 -13.19 -1.14
C GLY A 150 -5.67 -11.91 -1.12
N MET A 151 -5.08 -10.75 -1.44
CA MET A 151 -5.75 -9.46 -1.40
C MET A 151 -6.29 -9.08 -2.78
N MET A 152 -7.55 -8.67 -2.83
CA MET A 152 -8.24 -8.17 -4.03
C MET A 152 -8.70 -6.73 -3.84
N VAL A 153 -9.08 -6.03 -4.90
CA VAL A 153 -9.67 -4.68 -4.77
C VAL A 153 -10.94 -4.79 -3.92
N CYS A 154 -11.06 -3.94 -2.90
CA CYS A 154 -12.24 -3.95 -2.03
C CYS A 154 -13.52 -3.65 -2.83
N GLU A 155 -14.57 -4.42 -2.57
CA GLU A 155 -15.90 -4.18 -3.10
C GLU A 155 -16.58 -3.02 -2.36
N ASP A 156 -17.45 -2.28 -3.02
CA ASP A 156 -18.22 -1.24 -2.33
C ASP A 156 -19.15 -1.88 -1.28
N GLY A 157 -19.20 -1.29 -0.08
CA GLY A 157 -20.01 -1.78 1.03
C GLY A 157 -19.25 -1.84 2.36
N PRO A 158 -19.73 -2.66 3.31
CA PRO A 158 -19.13 -2.80 4.62
C PRO A 158 -17.69 -3.33 4.55
N ILE A 159 -16.82 -2.76 5.36
CA ILE A 159 -15.41 -3.13 5.48
C ILE A 159 -15.03 -3.24 6.96
N PHE A 160 -14.32 -4.31 7.30
CA PHE A 160 -13.77 -4.53 8.63
C PHE A 160 -12.36 -3.97 8.71
N TYR A 161 -12.09 -3.18 9.75
CA TYR A 161 -10.76 -2.65 10.06
C TYR A 161 -10.32 -3.15 11.45
N PRO A 162 -9.58 -4.27 11.51
CA PRO A 162 -9.36 -5.01 12.75
C PRO A 162 -8.48 -4.25 13.77
N PRO A 163 -8.83 -4.29 15.07
CA PRO A 163 -8.02 -3.80 16.22
C PRO A 163 -6.58 -4.29 16.28
#